data_AF-A0AAJ2FQ95-F1
#
_entry.id   AF-A0AAJ2FQ95-F1
#
_cell.length_a   1.000
_cell.length_b   1.000
_cell.length_c   1.000
_cell.angle_alpha   90.00
_cell.angle_beta   90.00
_cell.angle_gamma   90.00
#
_symmetry.space_group_name_H-M   'P 1'
#
loop_
_entity.id
_entity.type
_entity.pdbx_description
1 polymer ?
#
loop_
_entity_poly.entity_id
_entity_poly.type
_entity_poly.pdbx_seq_one_letter_code
_entity_poly.pdbx_strand_id
1 'polypeptide(L)' 'DMATALHPQTLLTLTYDGAVLPREYGFPMKLRMPTKLGYKNPKHIQAIFVSNTYSGGYWEDQGYNWFGGS' A
#
# COMPACT_ATOMS: atom_id res chain seq x y z
N ASP A 1 -8.68 5.23 -2.10
CA ASP A 1 -9.28 6.50 -1.66
C ASP A 1 -8.18 7.56 -1.56
N MET A 2 -8.46 8.80 -1.97
CA MET A 2 -7.46 9.89 -2.03
C MET A 2 -7.10 10.44 -0.64
N ALA A 3 -8.04 10.49 0.30
CA ALA A 3 -7.75 10.98 1.65
C ALA A 3 -6.73 10.06 2.35
N THR A 4 -6.88 8.74 2.19
CA THR A 4 -5.91 7.76 2.69
C THR A 4 -4.53 7.91 2.02
N ALA A 5 -4.50 8.12 0.70
CA ALA A 5 -3.25 8.27 -0.05
C ALA A 5 -2.47 9.53 0.36
N LEU A 6 -3.17 10.62 0.69
CA LEU A 6 -2.59 11.91 1.08
C LEU A 6 -2.38 12.06 2.60
N HIS A 7 -2.78 11.05 3.39
CA HIS A 7 -2.61 11.09 4.83
C HIS A 7 -1.12 11.20 5.21
N PRO A 8 -0.72 12.06 6.16
CA PRO A 8 0.70 12.34 6.45
C PRO A 8 1.51 11.12 6.94
N GLN A 9 0.83 10.07 7.42
CA GLN A 9 1.47 8.82 7.83
C GLN A 9 1.51 7.75 6.71
N THR A 10 0.99 8.05 5.52
CA THR A 10 1.10 7.19 4.34
C THR A 10 2.46 7.40 3.69
N LEU A 11 3.27 6.34 3.62
CA LEU A 11 4.67 6.42 3.22
C LEU A 11 4.98 5.46 2.07
N LEU A 12 5.80 5.92 1.13
CA LEU A 12 6.59 5.05 0.28
C LEU A 12 7.89 4.72 1.03
N THR A 13 7.98 3.48 1.49
CA THR A 13 9.05 2.99 2.36
C THR A 13 10.16 2.35 1.52
N LEU A 14 11.39 2.84 1.70
CA LEU A 14 12.62 2.35 1.04
C LEU A 14 13.62 1.71 2.02
N THR A 15 13.44 1.96 3.32
CA THR A 15 14.31 1.50 4.41
C THR A 15 13.48 0.91 5.54
N TYR A 16 14.10 0.05 6.35
CA TYR A 16 13.51 -0.51 7.56
C TYR A 16 14.60 -0.64 8.62
N ASP A 17 14.32 -0.12 9.82
CA ASP A 17 15.23 -0.15 10.96
C ASP A 17 16.65 0.38 10.65
N GLY A 18 16.72 1.53 9.96
CA GLY A 18 17.98 2.16 9.58
C GLY A 18 18.74 1.48 8.42
N ALA A 19 18.25 0.33 7.93
CA ALA A 19 18.86 -0.41 6.83
C ALA A 19 18.02 -0.36 5.55
N VAL A 20 18.59 -0.81 4.43
CA VAL A 20 17.86 -1.03 3.18
C VAL A 20 16.70 -1.99 3.44
N LEU A 21 15.52 -1.71 2.88
CA LEU A 21 14.34 -2.55 3.05
C LEU A 21 14.66 -4.01 2.65
N PRO A 22 14.47 -5.00 3.55
CA PRO A 22 14.65 -6.41 3.19
C PRO A 22 13.68 -6.88 2.10
N ARG A 23 14.06 -7.93 1.35
CA ARG A 23 13.23 -8.43 0.23
C ARG A 23 11.88 -8.94 0.72
N GLU A 24 11.85 -9.67 1.83
CA GLU A 24 10.63 -10.16 2.48
C GLU A 24 9.66 -9.02 2.88
N TYR A 25 10.19 -7.82 3.09
CA TYR A 25 9.44 -6.62 3.46
C TYR A 25 9.11 -5.72 2.27
N GLY A 26 9.54 -6.07 1.06
CA GLY A 26 9.06 -5.46 -0.17
C GLY A 26 10.08 -4.65 -0.96
N PHE A 27 11.40 -4.88 -0.77
CA PHE A 27 12.44 -4.30 -1.63
C PHE A 27 12.06 -4.33 -3.13
N PRO A 28 12.25 -3.26 -3.92
CA PRO A 28 12.94 -2.03 -3.56
C PRO A 28 12.07 -1.01 -2.82
N MET A 29 10.74 -1.19 -2.84
CA MET A 29 9.80 -0.22 -2.26
C MET A 29 8.49 -0.88 -1.83
N LYS A 30 8.00 -0.45 -0.67
CA LYS A 30 6.71 -0.84 -0.10
C LYS A 30 5.85 0.39 0.20
N LEU A 31 4.53 0.27 0.04
CA LEU A 31 3.59 1.25 0.56
C LEU A 31 3.24 0.89 2.01
N ARG A 32 3.33 1.88 2.90
CA ARG A 32 2.91 1.78 4.30
C ARG A 32 1.78 2.77 4.56
N MET A 33 0.61 2.25 4.92
CA MET A 33 -0.59 3.00 5.30
C MET A 33 -1.07 2.52 6.67
N PRO A 34 -0.76 3.23 7.77
CA PRO A 34 -1.11 2.80 9.14
C PRO A 34 -2.60 2.63 9.39
N THR A 35 -3.45 3.38 8.69
CA THR A 35 -4.90 3.31 8.83
C THR A 35 -5.53 2.08 8.15
N LYS A 36 -4.77 1.35 7.32
CA LYS A 36 -5.26 0.22 6.52
C LYS A 36 -4.63 -1.11 6.90
N LEU A 37 -5.40 -2.17 6.71
CA LEU A 37 -4.99 -3.56 6.94
C LEU A 37 -3.84 -3.98 6.00
N GLY A 38 -3.11 -5.02 6.40
CA GLY A 38 -1.86 -5.41 5.75
C GLY A 38 -1.95 -5.69 4.25
N TYR A 39 -3.06 -6.25 3.76
CA TYR A 39 -3.24 -6.54 2.32
C TYR A 39 -3.38 -5.28 1.46
N LYS A 40 -3.68 -4.12 2.07
CA LYS A 40 -3.66 -2.81 1.41
C LYS A 40 -2.27 -2.18 1.37
N ASN A 41 -1.25 -2.80 1.94
CA ASN A 41 0.12 -2.28 2.01
C ASN A 41 1.03 -3.06 1.02
N PRO A 42 0.90 -2.83 -0.31
CA PRO A 42 1.59 -3.61 -1.33
C PRO A 42 3.11 -3.55 -1.19
N LYS A 43 3.74 -4.70 -1.45
CA LYS A 43 5.19 -4.88 -1.54
C LYS A 43 5.61 -4.87 -3.01
N HIS A 44 6.88 -4.54 -3.26
CA HIS A 44 7.48 -4.61 -4.61
C HIS A 44 6.77 -3.71 -5.63
N ILE A 45 6.49 -2.46 -5.25
CA ILE A 45 5.75 -1.52 -6.10
C ILE A 45 6.58 -1.20 -7.34
N GLN A 46 5.96 -1.38 -8.52
CA GLN A 46 6.56 -1.08 -9.83
C GLN A 46 5.98 0.18 -10.46
N ALA A 47 4.70 0.44 -10.24
CA ALA A 47 3.99 1.56 -10.83
C ALA A 47 2.92 2.08 -9.86
N ILE A 48 2.63 3.37 -9.98
CA ILE A 48 1.56 4.06 -9.25
C ILE A 48 0.74 4.80 -10.29
N PHE A 49 -0.58 4.64 -10.23
CA PHE A 49 -1.52 5.30 -11.12
C PHE A 49 -2.52 6.10 -10.30
N VAL A 50 -2.84 7.29 -10.79
CA VAL A 50 -3.90 8.14 -10.24
C VAL A 50 -5.04 8.17 -11.24
N SER A 51 -6.25 7.80 -10.80
CA SER A 51 -7.44 7.76 -11.65
C SER A 51 -8.68 8.14 -10.86
N ASN A 52 -9.68 8.64 -11.57
CA ASN A 52 -11.03 8.89 -11.05
C ASN A 52 -11.96 7.68 -11.18
N THR A 53 -11.48 6.58 -11.77
CA THR A 53 -12.25 5.33 -11.92
C THR A 53 -11.77 4.28 -10.93
N TYR A 54 -12.69 3.68 -10.18
CA TYR A 54 -12.37 2.53 -9.34
C TYR A 54 -12.25 1.27 -10.21
N SER A 55 -11.03 0.71 -10.30
CA SER A 55 -10.71 -0.45 -11.15
C SER A 55 -10.87 -1.81 -10.45
N GLY A 56 -11.26 -1.84 -9.17
CA GLY A 56 -11.20 -3.07 -8.37
C GLY A 56 -9.78 -3.46 -7.97
N GLY A 57 -9.62 -4.67 -7.44
CA GLY A 57 -8.35 -5.21 -7.02
C GLY A 57 -8.41 -6.71 -6.73
N TYR A 58 -7.27 -7.37 -6.89
CA TYR A 58 -7.16 -8.83 -6.75
C TYR A 58 -7.71 -9.35 -5.41
N TRP A 59 -7.47 -8.64 -4.30
CA TRP A 59 -7.95 -9.09 -2.98
C TRP A 59 -9.46 -8.89 -2.83
N GLU A 60 -10.01 -7.81 -3.38
CA GLU A 60 -11.44 -7.54 -3.40
C GLU A 60 -12.21 -8.61 -4.19
N ASP A 61 -11.67 -9.06 -5.31
CA ASP A 61 -12.25 -10.14 -6.12
C ASP A 61 -12.27 -11.48 -5.35
N GLN A 62 -11.39 -11.63 -4.34
CA GLN A 62 -11.34 -12.77 -3.42
C GLN A 62 -12.20 -12.57 -2.16
N GLY A 63 -13.05 -11.53 -2.13
CA GLY A 63 -13.98 -11.25 -1.04
C GLY A 63 -13.42 -10.40 0.10
N TYR A 64 -12.20 -9.86 -0.03
CA TYR A 64 -11.67 -8.92 0.96
C TYR A 64 -12.39 -7.57 0.85
N ASN A 65 -12.53 -6.88 1.97
CA ASN A 65 -13.18 -5.58 1.99
C ASN A 65 -12.39 -4.54 1.17
N TRP A 66 -13.08 -3.77 0.33
CA TRP A 66 -12.45 -2.72 -0.48
C TRP A 66 -11.75 -1.64 0.38
N PHE A 67 -12.36 -1.21 1.48
CA PHE A 67 -11.83 -0.14 2.32
C PHE A 67 -10.75 -0.64 3.28
N GLY A 68 -10.97 -1.78 3.93
CA GLY A 68 -9.96 -2.53 4.66
C GLY A 68 -9.15 -1.73 5.69
N GLY A 69 -9.81 -1.12 6.68
CA GLY A 69 -9.17 -0.32 7.74
C GLY A 69 -10.14 0.67 8.36
N SER A 70 -9.60 1.67 9.07
CA SER A 70 -10.33 2.83 9.58
C SER A 70 -9.99 4.10 8.79
#